data_AF-A0A2J1E014-F1
#
_entry.id   AF-A0A2J1E014-F1
#
_cell.length_a   1.000
_cell.length_b   1.000
_cell.length_c   1.000
_cell.angle_alpha   90.00
_cell.angle_beta   90.00
_cell.angle_gamma   90.00
#
_symmetry.space_group_name_H-M   'P 1'
#
loop_
_entity.id
_entity.type
_entity.pdbx_description
1 polymer ?
#
loop_
_entity_poly.entity_id
_entity_poly.type
_entity_poly.pdbx_seq_one_letter_code
_entity_poly.pdbx_strand_id
1 'polypeptide(L)'
;MNWKRIALGILILSLAAGVWGFLMLLNNGQQMLGLGSFVVWGLWMALYVFFASTAAGMFFIASLDLLFKVKTFAGTGKIFMLASLASLGAGLIHILINEGRPERV
;
A
#
# COMPACT_ATOMS: atom_id res chain seq x y z
N MET A 1 -20.00 15.32 18.29
CA MET A 1 -19.20 14.13 17.92
C MET A 1 -18.15 14.58 16.92
N ASN A 2 -16.86 14.55 17.28
CA ASN A 2 -15.82 15.19 16.48
C ASN A 2 -15.43 14.29 15.31
N TRP A 3 -15.63 14.74 14.07
CA TRP A 3 -15.31 14.00 12.84
C TRP A 3 -13.90 13.41 12.84
N LYS A 4 -12.93 14.15 13.41
CA LYS A 4 -11.55 13.69 13.60
C LYS A 4 -11.44 12.40 14.41
N ARG A 5 -12.26 12.23 15.46
CA ARG A 5 -12.26 11.03 16.31
C ARG A 5 -12.85 9.82 15.59
N ILE A 6 -13.87 10.04 14.76
CA ILE A 6 -14.46 8.99 13.92
C ILE A 6 -13.43 8.53 12.89
N ALA A 7 -12.81 9.47 12.17
CA ALA A 7 -11.78 9.16 11.18
C ALA A 7 -10.59 8.41 11.81
N LEU A 8 -10.15 8.82 13.01
CA LEU A 8 -9.10 8.14 13.75
C LEU A 8 -9.51 6.72 14.16
N GLY A 9 -10.75 6.54 14.63
CA GLY A 9 -11.29 5.23 14.99
C GLY A 9 -11.33 4.26 13.81
N ILE A 10 -11.79 4.74 12.65
CA ILE A 10 -11.78 3.95 11.40
C ILE A 10 -10.36 3.57 11.01
N LEU A 11 -9.42 4.53 11.06
CA LEU A 11 -8.03 4.29 10.70
C LEU A 11 -7.37 3.22 11.59
N ILE A 12 -7.61 3.27 12.90
CA ILE A 12 -7.11 2.28 13.86
C ILE A 12 -7.72 0.89 13.57
N LEU A 13 -9.03 0.82 13.32
CA LEU A 13 -9.70 -0.43 13.00
C LEU A 13 -9.19 -1.04 11.69
N SER A 14 -8.99 -0.23 10.64
CA SER A 14 -8.44 -0.70 9.37
C SER A 14 -7.00 -1.19 9.51
N LEU A 15 -6.16 -0.50 10.29
CA LEU A 15 -4.80 -0.97 10.58
C LEU A 15 -4.80 -2.28 11.37
N ALA A 16 -5.64 -2.39 12.40
CA ALA A 16 -5.76 -3.61 13.20
C ALA A 16 -6.22 -4.80 12.35
N ALA A 17 -7.21 -4.60 11.46
CA ALA A 17 -7.66 -5.62 10.54
C ALA A 17 -6.57 -6.02 9.53
N GLY A 18 -5.81 -5.04 9.01
CA GLY A 18 -4.68 -5.30 8.12
C GLY A 18 -3.58 -6.13 8.78
N VAL A 19 -3.16 -5.77 9.99
CA VAL A 19 -2.16 -6.52 10.78
C VAL A 19 -2.68 -7.91 11.12
N TRP A 20 -3.96 -8.06 11.48
CA TRP A 20 -4.56 -9.36 11.75
C TRP A 20 -4.55 -10.27 10.51
N GLY A 21 -4.98 -9.75 9.36
CA GLY A 21 -4.95 -10.49 8.10
C GLY A 21 -3.52 -10.90 7.71
N PHE A 22 -2.55 -10.03 7.96
CA PHE A 22 -1.15 -10.30 7.74
C PHE A 22 -0.61 -11.44 8.60
N LEU A 23 -0.90 -11.44 9.91
CA LEU A 23 -0.53 -12.52 10.82
C LEU A 23 -1.18 -13.85 10.42
N MET A 24 -2.44 -13.80 9.98
CA MET A 24 -3.15 -14.99 9.51
C MET A 24 -2.50 -15.58 8.26
N LEU A 25 -2.05 -14.73 7.32
CA LEU A 25 -1.33 -15.15 6.12
C LEU A 25 0.03 -15.78 6.44
N LEU A 26 0.78 -15.20 7.38
CA LEU A 26 2.08 -15.76 7.81
C LEU A 26 1.94 -17.14 8.47
N ASN A 27 0.90 -17.34 9.29
CA ASN A 27 0.71 -18.58 10.03
C ASN A 27 0.09 -19.71 9.19
N ASN A 28 -0.84 -19.38 8.28
CA ASN A 28 -1.61 -20.38 7.51
C ASN A 28 -1.14 -20.49 6.04
N GLY A 29 -0.21 -19.65 5.61
CA GLY A 29 0.29 -19.60 4.24
C GLY A 29 -0.74 -19.11 3.22
N GLN A 30 -0.37 -19.21 1.94
CA GLN A 30 -1.17 -18.68 0.81
C GLN A 30 -2.50 -19.40 0.58
N GLN A 31 -2.80 -20.47 1.32
CA GLN A 31 -4.10 -21.17 1.23
C GLN A 31 -5.28 -20.29 1.65
N MET A 32 -5.05 -19.30 2.51
CA MET A 32 -6.08 -18.34 2.95
C MET A 32 -6.46 -17.32 1.87
N LEU A 33 -5.65 -17.17 0.81
CA LEU A 33 -5.85 -16.15 -0.23
C LEU A 33 -6.90 -16.54 -1.27
N GLY A 34 -7.52 -17.71 -1.14
CA GLY A 34 -8.53 -18.22 -2.09
C GLY A 34 -7.95 -18.45 -3.50
N LEU A 35 -6.64 -18.68 -3.58
CA LEU A 35 -5.94 -18.91 -4.84
C LEU A 35 -6.23 -20.34 -5.33
N GLY A 36 -6.34 -20.49 -6.64
CA GLY A 36 -6.54 -21.78 -7.30
C GLY A 36 -5.69 -21.90 -8.56
N SER A 37 -5.77 -23.03 -9.25
CA SER A 37 -4.94 -23.30 -10.43
C SER A 37 -5.21 -22.33 -11.60
N PHE A 38 -6.42 -21.76 -11.67
CA PHE A 38 -6.80 -20.78 -12.69
C PHE A 38 -6.50 -19.34 -12.30
N VAL A 39 -6.50 -19.03 -11.00
CA VAL A 39 -6.26 -17.68 -10.46
C VAL A 39 -5.19 -17.81 -9.38
N VAL A 40 -3.94 -17.74 -9.82
CA VAL A 40 -2.77 -17.99 -8.98
C VAL A 40 -2.34 -16.80 -8.13
N TRP A 41 -2.80 -15.58 -8.46
CA TRP A 41 -2.35 -14.35 -7.78
C TRP A 41 -3.47 -13.54 -7.09
N GLY A 42 -4.71 -13.67 -7.58
CA GLY A 42 -5.93 -13.15 -6.95
C GLY A 42 -5.88 -11.67 -6.56
N LEU A 43 -6.54 -11.34 -5.44
CA LEU A 43 -6.59 -9.98 -4.88
C LEU A 43 -5.20 -9.47 -4.45
N TRP A 44 -4.30 -10.37 -4.07
CA TRP A 44 -3.00 -10.01 -3.51
C TRP A 44 -2.13 -9.24 -4.52
N MET A 45 -2.04 -9.72 -5.77
CA MET A 45 -1.34 -8.95 -6.82
C MET A 45 -2.08 -7.71 -7.27
N ALA A 46 -3.41 -7.72 -7.27
CA ALA A 46 -4.18 -6.52 -7.60
C ALA A 46 -3.84 -5.37 -6.63
N LEU A 47 -3.69 -5.67 -5.33
CA LEU A 47 -3.25 -4.71 -4.32
C LEU A 47 -1.83 -4.20 -4.58
N TYR A 48 -0.89 -5.09 -4.91
CA TYR A 48 0.47 -4.69 -5.29
C TYR A 48 0.47 -3.69 -6.45
N VAL A 49 -0.21 -4.01 -7.56
CA VAL A 49 -0.27 -3.14 -8.75
C VAL A 49 -0.93 -1.81 -8.42
N PHE A 50 -1.98 -1.83 -7.60
CA PHE A 50 -2.66 -0.62 -7.14
C PHE A 50 -1.71 0.29 -6.34
N PHE A 51 -1.00 -0.24 -5.35
CA PHE A 51 -0.08 0.53 -4.53
C PHE A 51 1.14 1.02 -5.31
N ALA A 52 1.71 0.19 -6.19
CA ALA A 52 2.83 0.56 -7.05
C ALA A 52 2.45 1.69 -8.02
N SER A 53 1.28 1.58 -8.66
CA SER A 53 0.76 2.62 -9.58
C SER A 53 0.45 3.91 -8.83
N THR A 54 -0.13 3.81 -7.64
CA THR A 54 -0.41 4.96 -6.76
C THR A 54 0.88 5.66 -6.35
N ALA A 55 1.92 4.90 -5.97
CA ALA A 55 3.22 5.44 -5.62
C ALA A 55 3.86 6.21 -6.79
N ALA A 56 3.79 5.67 -8.01
CA ALA A 56 4.28 6.33 -9.21
C ALA A 56 3.52 7.63 -9.51
N GLY A 57 2.19 7.61 -9.42
CA GLY A 57 1.35 8.80 -9.63
C GLY A 57 1.61 9.90 -8.60
N MET A 58 1.72 9.54 -7.32
CA MET A 58 2.03 10.51 -6.25
C MET A 58 3.44 11.08 -6.39
N PHE A 59 4.41 10.26 -6.78
CA PHE A 59 5.77 10.73 -7.05
C PHE A 59 5.82 11.72 -8.21
N PHE A 60 5.06 11.45 -9.28
CA PHE A 60 4.93 12.36 -10.40
C PHE A 60 4.39 13.73 -9.94
N ILE A 61 3.30 13.77 -9.18
CA ILE A 61 2.76 15.02 -8.63
C ILE A 61 3.78 15.72 -7.73
N ALA A 62 4.48 14.97 -6.87
CA ALA A 62 5.51 15.52 -6.00
C ALA A 62 6.65 16.18 -6.80
N SER A 63 7.03 15.60 -7.95
CA SER A 63 8.05 16.16 -8.83
C SER A 63 7.64 17.49 -9.47
N LEU A 64 6.34 17.68 -9.77
CA LEU A 64 5.82 18.94 -10.33
C LEU A 64 6.04 20.13 -9.39
N ASP A 65 5.89 19.93 -8.08
CA ASP A 65 6.17 20.96 -7.07
C ASP A 65 7.67 21.05 -6.72
N LEU A 66 8.29 19.92 -6.36
CA LEU A 66 9.63 19.91 -5.78
C LEU A 66 10.72 20.18 -6.82
N LEU A 67 10.59 19.62 -8.03
CA LEU A 67 11.60 19.69 -9.09
C LEU A 67 11.25 20.76 -10.13
N PHE A 68 10.04 20.70 -10.70
CA PHE A 68 9.64 21.57 -11.82
C PHE A 68 9.04 22.92 -11.40
N LYS A 69 8.76 23.13 -10.10
CA LYS A 69 8.25 24.40 -9.54
C LYS A 69 6.96 24.89 -10.21
N VAL A 70 6.06 23.99 -10.60
CA VAL A 70 4.77 24.32 -11.19
C VAL A 70 3.88 24.97 -10.13
N LYS A 71 3.52 26.26 -10.33
CA LYS A 71 2.78 27.08 -9.35
C LYS A 71 1.46 26.46 -8.87
N THR A 72 0.76 25.70 -9.72
CA THR A 72 -0.50 25.03 -9.39
C THR A 72 -0.36 24.00 -8.26
N PHE A 73 0.81 23.37 -8.13
CA PHE A 73 1.08 22.33 -7.14
C PHE A 73 1.91 22.81 -5.95
N ALA A 74 2.14 24.13 -5.85
CA ALA A 74 3.00 24.72 -4.84
C ALA A 74 2.62 24.31 -3.42
N GLY A 75 3.58 23.73 -2.68
CA GLY A 75 3.40 23.34 -1.28
C GLY A 75 2.79 21.96 -1.07
N THR A 76 2.43 21.23 -2.14
CA THR A 76 1.88 19.87 -2.04
C THR A 76 2.96 18.78 -2.09
N GLY A 77 4.16 19.11 -2.57
CA GLY A 77 5.18 18.16 -2.95
C GLY A 77 5.69 17.28 -1.81
N LYS A 78 5.88 17.83 -0.60
CA LYS A 78 6.31 17.04 0.56
C LYS A 78 5.27 15.99 0.98
N ILE A 79 3.98 16.34 0.93
CA ILE A 79 2.90 15.43 1.32
C ILE A 79 2.76 14.31 0.29
N PHE A 80 2.77 14.63 -1.00
CA PHE A 80 2.72 13.63 -2.06
C PHE A 80 3.98 12.75 -2.10
N MET A 81 5.15 13.29 -1.77
CA MET A 81 6.38 12.50 -1.64
C MET A 81 6.29 11.48 -0.50
N LEU A 82 5.80 11.90 0.68
CA LEU A 82 5.57 11.00 1.80
C LEU A 82 4.53 9.92 1.45
N ALA A 83 3.43 10.32 0.81
CA ALA A 83 2.36 9.40 0.40
C ALA A 83 2.83 8.40 -0.67
N SER A 84 3.68 8.83 -1.60
CA SER A 84 4.33 7.96 -2.58
C SER A 84 5.23 6.92 -1.89
N LEU A 85 6.07 7.36 -0.96
CA LEU A 85 6.96 6.45 -0.22
C LEU A 85 6.17 5.43 0.62
N ALA A 86 5.11 5.88 1.30
CA ALA A 86 4.24 4.99 2.06
C ALA A 86 3.52 3.97 1.15
N SER A 87 3.01 4.40 0.00
CA SER A 87 2.37 3.52 -0.98
C SER A 87 3.36 2.53 -1.59
N LEU A 88 4.59 2.97 -1.88
CA LEU A 88 5.65 2.10 -2.38
C LEU A 88 5.99 1.02 -1.35
N GLY A 89 6.16 1.41 -0.08
CA GLY A 89 6.39 0.46 1.02
C GLY A 89 5.28 -0.57 1.13
N ALA A 90 4.01 -0.15 1.03
CA ALA A 90 2.88 -1.07 1.03
C ALA A 90 2.93 -2.05 -0.16
N GLY A 91 3.24 -1.57 -1.36
CA GLY A 91 3.39 -2.42 -2.55
C GLY A 91 4.54 -3.44 -2.40
N LEU A 92 5.69 -3.01 -1.89
CA LEU A 92 6.84 -3.88 -1.67
C LEU A 92 6.56 -5.00 -0.66
N ILE A 93 5.82 -4.70 0.41
CA ILE A 93 5.41 -5.72 1.38
C ILE A 93 4.53 -6.80 0.70
N HIS A 94 3.63 -6.40 -0.19
CA HIS A 94 2.77 -7.36 -0.88
C HIS A 94 3.55 -8.27 -1.84
N ILE A 95 4.50 -7.74 -2.61
CA ILE A 95 5.29 -8.58 -3.52
C ILE A 95 6.22 -9.54 -2.78
N LEU A 96 6.93 -9.06 -1.74
CA LEU A 96 7.89 -9.86 -0.98
C LEU A 96 7.24 -11.10 -0.33
N ILE A 97 6.02 -10.94 0.18
CA ILE A 97 5.30 -12.03 0.86
C ILE A 97 4.64 -12.98 -0.13
N ASN A 98 4.44 -12.53 -1.37
CA ASN A 98 3.91 -13.42 -2.40
C ASN A 98 4.93 -14.51 -2.80
N GLU A 99 6.22 -14.23 -2.64
CA GLU A 99 7.25 -15.25 -2.74
C GLU A 99 7.16 -16.13 -1.50
N GLY A 100 6.62 -17.35 -1.64
CA GLY A 100 6.38 -18.28 -0.53
C GLY A 100 7.62 -18.70 0.29
N ARG A 101 8.79 -18.12 0.01
CA ARG A 101 10.04 -18.20 0.78
C ARG A 101 10.73 -16.83 0.79
N PRO A 102 10.17 -15.84 1.50
CA PRO A 102 10.73 -14.49 1.56
C PRO A 102 12.13 -14.48 2.19
N GLU A 103 12.51 -15.49 2.97
CA GLU A 103 13.83 -15.60 3.60
C GLU A 103 15.02 -15.81 2.64
N ARG A 104 14.79 -15.89 1.33
CA ARG A 104 15.82 -16.16 0.32
C ARG A 104 16.12 -15.01 -0.63
N VAL A 105 15.38 -13.92 -0.50
CA VAL A 105 15.51 -12.68 -1.29
C VAL A 105 16.24 -11.65 -0.46
#